data_AF-A0A443RHX4-F1
#
_entry.id   AF-A0A443RHX4-F1
#
_cell.length_a   1.000
_cell.length_b   1.000
_cell.length_c   1.000
_cell.angle_alpha   90.00
_cell.angle_beta   90.00
_cell.angle_gamma   90.00
#
_symmetry.space_group_name_H-M   'P 1'
#
loop_
_entity.id
_entity.type
_entity.pdbx_description
1 polymer ?
#
loop_
_entity_poly.entity_id
_entity_poly.type
_entity_poly.pdbx_seq_one_letter_code
_entity_poly.pdbx_strand_id
1 'polypeptide(L)'
;MNQICIAIKYHIRYQWISMAKVASKFSPEFIFDLHFFIEYLKKYCNHYSCFSAVRSVFPKIKNLDHEELPAPILFDLSETVELPSSLGSCIPLDINDYVNGFISNYFAIFDSENRQQLIDAYHDQSFLSFTVSSVTKGQVYFPSNIFEGSRNLLKIRDSHSRNKRLYIGKTNIVSTLCSFPKMKHEMDSFIVDVVACSPQLLNVAISGVYFEKTHKNGTQMRSFCRTFLIVPNLIVNDMLSLFNPSVEQIQKYGMSSQANKMLEELSMTSMLETTANSVQSSPNVTNENLVNNFAQMTGMNASFSAQCLEEHAYNFDAALQTFRQLSERGLIPTQAFQG
;
A
#
# COMPACT_ATOMS: atom_id res chain seq x y z
N MET A 1 -25.81 -2.73 -27.45
CA MET A 1 -25.02 -3.98 -27.49
C MET A 1 -25.45 -4.83 -26.30
N ASN A 2 -26.08 -5.99 -26.38
CA ASN A 2 -26.44 -6.88 -27.49
C ASN A 2 -27.80 -7.52 -27.10
N GLN A 3 -28.87 -7.29 -27.87
CA GLN A 3 -30.07 -8.11 -27.78
C GLN A 3 -29.73 -9.47 -28.38
N ILE A 4 -29.46 -10.46 -27.53
CA ILE A 4 -29.29 -11.84 -27.97
C ILE A 4 -30.69 -12.43 -28.15
N CYS A 5 -31.31 -12.16 -29.31
CA CYS A 5 -32.51 -12.88 -29.75
C CYS A 5 -32.11 -14.27 -30.20
N ILE A 6 -32.15 -15.25 -29.29
CA ILE A 6 -31.95 -16.65 -29.64
C ILE A 6 -33.30 -17.20 -30.13
N ALA A 7 -33.51 -17.15 -31.45
CA ALA A 7 -34.60 -17.87 -32.11
C ALA A 7 -34.17 -19.33 -32.34
N ILE A 8 -34.39 -20.21 -31.35
CA ILE A 8 -34.19 -21.66 -31.52
C ILE A 8 -35.46 -22.25 -32.15
N LYS A 9 -35.44 -22.42 -33.47
CA LYS A 9 -36.50 -23.12 -34.20
C LYS A 9 -36.17 -24.62 -34.25
N TYR A 10 -36.64 -25.39 -33.27
CA TYR A 10 -36.56 -26.85 -33.29
C TYR A 10 -37.95 -27.47 -33.21
N HIS A 11 -38.22 -28.39 -34.14
CA HIS A 11 -39.46 -29.13 -34.25
C HIS A 11 -39.22 -30.56 -33.75
N ILE A 12 -39.27 -30.81 -32.43
CA ILE A 12 -39.07 -32.18 -31.90
C ILE A 12 -40.03 -32.49 -30.75
N ARG A 13 -40.73 -33.63 -30.90
CA ARG A 13 -41.92 -34.12 -30.17
C ARG A 13 -41.69 -34.60 -28.73
N TYR A 14 -40.46 -34.70 -28.24
CA TYR A 14 -40.17 -35.27 -26.91
C TYR A 14 -38.90 -34.66 -26.34
N GLN A 15 -38.95 -34.18 -25.08
CA GLN A 15 -37.86 -33.87 -24.14
C GLN A 15 -37.86 -32.44 -23.57
N TRP A 16 -38.75 -32.18 -22.61
CA TRP A 16 -38.61 -31.04 -21.68
C TRP A 16 -37.28 -31.07 -20.91
N ILE A 17 -36.80 -32.29 -20.58
CA ILE A 17 -35.55 -32.54 -19.84
C ILE A 17 -34.30 -32.12 -20.64
N SER A 18 -34.37 -32.10 -21.98
CA SER A 18 -33.24 -31.72 -22.83
C SER A 18 -33.08 -30.20 -22.93
N MET A 19 -34.19 -29.45 -22.93
CA MET A 19 -34.17 -27.98 -23.00
C MET A 19 -33.60 -27.34 -21.74
N ALA A 20 -33.90 -27.86 -20.54
CA ALA A 20 -33.30 -27.39 -19.30
C ALA A 20 -31.76 -27.59 -19.29
N LYS A 21 -31.27 -28.68 -19.88
CA LYS A 21 -29.83 -28.99 -20.05
C LYS A 21 -29.13 -28.10 -21.09
N VAL A 22 -29.86 -27.64 -22.11
CA VAL A 22 -29.34 -26.71 -23.12
C VAL A 22 -29.36 -25.29 -22.59
N ALA A 23 -30.43 -24.89 -21.89
CA ALA A 23 -30.58 -23.61 -21.21
C ALA A 23 -29.53 -23.40 -20.12
N SER A 24 -29.17 -24.43 -19.35
CA SER A 24 -28.12 -24.37 -18.33
C SER A 24 -26.71 -24.14 -18.88
N LYS A 25 -26.51 -24.20 -20.20
CA LYS A 25 -25.24 -23.83 -20.87
C LYS A 25 -25.16 -22.33 -21.20
N PHE A 26 -26.25 -21.59 -21.07
CA PHE A 26 -26.30 -20.14 -21.22
C PHE A 26 -26.43 -19.52 -19.83
N SER A 27 -25.82 -18.35 -19.61
CA SER A 27 -25.99 -17.61 -18.35
C SER A 27 -27.44 -17.17 -18.22
N PRO A 28 -28.26 -17.78 -17.34
CA PRO A 28 -29.71 -17.52 -17.27
C PRO A 28 -30.03 -16.08 -16.83
N GLU A 29 -29.02 -15.39 -16.31
CA GLU A 29 -29.09 -14.02 -15.81
C GLU A 29 -29.29 -12.95 -16.88
N PHE A 30 -29.11 -13.28 -18.16
CA PHE A 30 -29.16 -12.31 -19.26
C PHE A 30 -30.28 -12.56 -20.28
N ILE A 31 -31.18 -13.50 -19.99
CA ILE A 31 -32.30 -13.84 -20.88
C ILE A 31 -33.56 -13.15 -20.37
N PHE A 32 -34.04 -12.18 -21.15
CA PHE A 32 -35.20 -11.35 -20.81
C PHE A 32 -36.45 -11.68 -21.64
N ASP A 33 -36.25 -12.23 -22.85
CA ASP A 33 -37.31 -12.62 -23.78
C ASP A 33 -37.08 -14.07 -24.23
N LEU A 34 -38.15 -14.87 -24.22
CA LEU A 34 -38.11 -16.25 -24.66
C LEU A 34 -39.37 -16.61 -25.44
N HIS A 35 -39.21 -17.34 -26.54
CA HIS A 35 -40.31 -17.82 -27.35
C HIS A 35 -40.34 -19.34 -27.41
N PHE A 36 -41.44 -19.92 -26.97
CA PHE A 36 -41.80 -21.32 -27.07
C PHE A 36 -43.02 -21.52 -27.99
N PHE A 37 -43.13 -22.69 -28.61
CA PHE A 37 -44.41 -23.10 -29.18
C PHE A 37 -45.32 -23.57 -28.02
N ILE A 38 -45.92 -22.62 -27.28
CA ILE A 38 -46.80 -22.87 -26.12
C ILE A 38 -48.02 -23.73 -26.47
N GLU A 39 -48.38 -23.86 -27.76
CA GLU A 39 -49.47 -24.77 -28.19
C GLU A 39 -49.29 -26.20 -27.68
N TYR A 40 -48.06 -26.68 -27.52
CA TYR A 40 -47.82 -28.03 -27.00
C TYR A 40 -47.92 -28.13 -25.46
N LEU A 41 -47.62 -27.05 -24.74
CA LEU A 41 -47.60 -27.03 -23.26
C LEU A 41 -48.96 -26.73 -22.64
N LYS A 42 -49.82 -25.99 -23.35
CA LYS A 42 -51.24 -25.79 -22.99
C LYS A 42 -52.01 -27.11 -22.83
N LYS A 43 -51.51 -28.22 -23.41
CA LYS A 43 -52.11 -29.56 -23.31
C LYS A 43 -51.81 -30.28 -21.98
N TYR A 44 -50.78 -29.87 -21.23
CA TYR A 44 -50.28 -30.62 -20.07
C TYR A 44 -50.15 -29.78 -18.79
N CYS A 45 -50.31 -28.45 -18.85
CA CYS A 45 -50.18 -27.56 -17.70
C CYS A 45 -51.19 -26.41 -17.80
N ASN A 46 -51.75 -25.98 -16.66
CA ASN A 46 -52.45 -24.69 -16.63
C ASN A 46 -51.43 -23.54 -16.80
N HIS A 47 -51.90 -22.40 -17.28
CA HIS A 47 -51.07 -21.25 -17.65
C HIS A 47 -50.04 -20.86 -16.57
N TYR A 48 -50.50 -20.80 -15.32
CA TYR A 48 -49.69 -20.47 -14.15
C TYR A 48 -48.59 -21.51 -13.84
N SER A 49 -48.85 -22.81 -13.98
CA SER A 49 -47.85 -23.85 -13.73
C SER A 49 -46.72 -23.81 -14.76
N CYS A 50 -47.06 -23.50 -16.02
CA CYS A 50 -46.06 -23.34 -17.07
C CYS A 50 -45.15 -22.13 -16.80
N PHE A 51 -45.73 -20.99 -16.39
CA PHE A 51 -44.98 -19.79 -16.06
C PHE A 51 -44.07 -19.95 -14.85
N SER A 52 -44.56 -20.58 -13.78
CA SER A 52 -43.75 -20.86 -12.59
C SER A 52 -42.57 -21.78 -12.91
N ALA A 53 -42.78 -22.79 -13.75
CA ALA A 53 -41.72 -23.71 -14.15
C ALA A 53 -40.66 -23.03 -15.05
N VAL A 54 -41.06 -22.17 -15.98
CA VAL A 54 -40.12 -21.37 -16.80
C VAL A 54 -39.33 -20.40 -15.93
N ARG A 55 -39.96 -19.70 -14.97
CA ARG A 55 -39.28 -18.79 -14.04
C ARG A 55 -38.31 -19.46 -13.08
N SER A 56 -38.52 -20.74 -12.77
CA SER A 56 -37.57 -21.52 -11.97
C SER A 56 -36.22 -21.71 -12.70
N VAL A 57 -36.23 -21.67 -14.04
CA VAL A 57 -35.02 -21.82 -14.88
C VAL A 57 -34.49 -20.46 -15.33
N PHE A 58 -35.38 -19.49 -15.60
CA PHE A 58 -35.04 -18.14 -16.01
C PHE A 58 -35.68 -17.10 -15.07
N PRO A 59 -35.05 -16.78 -13.93
CA PRO A 59 -35.66 -15.93 -12.90
C PRO A 59 -35.92 -14.49 -13.35
N LYS A 60 -35.14 -13.98 -14.33
CA LYS A 60 -35.19 -12.60 -14.85
C LYS A 60 -36.03 -12.46 -16.12
N ILE A 61 -36.75 -13.50 -16.56
CA ILE A 61 -37.58 -13.48 -17.77
C ILE A 61 -38.73 -12.46 -17.62
N LYS A 62 -38.83 -11.55 -18.59
CA LYS A 62 -39.84 -10.50 -18.65
C LYS A 62 -40.97 -10.87 -19.59
N ASN A 63 -40.66 -11.38 -20.78
CA ASN A 63 -41.67 -11.79 -21.76
C ASN A 63 -41.53 -13.27 -22.12
N LEU A 64 -42.67 -13.95 -22.23
CA LEU A 64 -42.77 -15.31 -22.74
C LEU A 64 -43.88 -15.36 -23.79
N ASP A 65 -43.53 -15.73 -25.03
CA ASP A 65 -44.50 -15.86 -26.14
C ASP A 65 -45.34 -14.61 -26.42
N HIS A 66 -44.67 -13.46 -26.39
CA HIS A 66 -45.27 -12.13 -26.55
C HIS A 66 -46.22 -11.71 -25.41
N GLU A 67 -46.33 -12.50 -24.35
CA GLU A 67 -47.01 -12.10 -23.12
C GLU A 67 -46.00 -11.61 -22.08
N GLU A 68 -46.26 -10.43 -21.51
CA GLU A 68 -45.48 -9.87 -20.42
C GLU A 68 -45.82 -10.61 -19.12
N LEU A 69 -44.81 -11.13 -18.44
CA LEU A 69 -44.97 -11.88 -17.20
C LEU A 69 -44.97 -10.94 -16.00
N PRO A 70 -45.86 -11.14 -15.01
CA PRO A 70 -45.98 -10.25 -13.84
C PRO A 70 -44.68 -10.21 -13.05
N ALA A 71 -44.15 -9.05 -12.65
CA ALA A 71 -42.81 -8.95 -12.05
C ALA A 71 -42.49 -10.07 -11.00
N PRO A 72 -41.32 -10.73 -11.07
CA PRO A 72 -40.96 -11.75 -10.09
C PRO A 72 -40.88 -11.12 -8.69
N ILE A 73 -41.31 -11.88 -7.68
CA ILE A 73 -41.18 -11.48 -6.28
C ILE A 73 -39.70 -11.63 -5.90
N LEU A 74 -38.93 -10.56 -6.11
CA LEU A 74 -37.54 -10.45 -5.66
C LEU A 74 -37.54 -9.88 -4.25
N PHE A 75 -37.08 -10.67 -3.28
CA PHE A 75 -36.64 -10.14 -2.00
C PHE A 75 -35.24 -9.61 -2.23
N ASP A 76 -35.14 -8.29 -2.39
CA ASP A 76 -33.85 -7.62 -2.47
C ASP A 76 -33.23 -7.59 -1.08
N LEU A 77 -32.36 -8.57 -0.81
CA LEU A 77 -31.51 -8.60 0.38
C LEU A 77 -30.17 -7.87 0.14
N SER A 78 -30.06 -7.04 -0.91
CA SER A 78 -28.85 -6.26 -1.13
C SER A 78 -28.78 -5.06 -0.18
N GLU A 79 -28.45 -5.35 1.07
CA GLU A 79 -27.85 -4.34 1.93
C GLU A 79 -26.45 -4.04 1.39
N THR A 80 -26.35 -3.05 0.50
CA THR A 80 -25.06 -2.45 0.17
C THR A 80 -24.59 -1.68 1.41
N VAL A 81 -23.83 -2.35 2.27
CA VAL A 81 -23.19 -1.72 3.42
C VAL A 81 -22.02 -0.89 2.91
N GLU A 82 -22.19 0.43 2.88
CA GLU A 82 -21.08 1.35 2.64
C GLU A 82 -20.11 1.29 3.81
N LEU A 83 -18.82 1.13 3.50
CA LEU A 83 -17.78 1.22 4.53
C LEU A 83 -17.67 2.67 5.02
N PRO A 84 -17.44 2.90 6.33
CA PRO A 84 -17.14 4.23 6.83
C PRO A 84 -15.94 4.84 6.10
N SER A 85 -15.95 6.16 5.92
CA SER A 85 -14.80 6.86 5.36
C SER A 85 -13.59 6.75 6.29
N SER A 86 -12.41 6.55 5.70
CA SER A 86 -11.16 6.59 6.46
C SER A 86 -10.88 8.02 6.90
N LEU A 87 -10.68 8.23 8.21
CA LEU A 87 -10.27 9.50 8.78
C LEU A 87 -8.75 9.53 9.03
N GLY A 88 -8.24 10.67 9.45
CA GLY A 88 -6.86 10.83 9.94
C GLY A 88 -6.74 10.44 11.42
N SER A 89 -5.81 11.11 12.14
CA SER A 89 -5.58 10.86 13.56
C SER A 89 -6.82 11.08 14.44
N CYS A 90 -7.01 10.20 15.42
CA CYS A 90 -8.04 10.30 16.44
C CYS A 90 -7.40 10.48 17.83
N ILE A 91 -7.28 11.73 18.28
CA ILE A 91 -6.75 12.09 19.60
C ILE A 91 -7.78 12.95 20.35
N PRO A 92 -8.23 12.54 21.56
CA PRO A 92 -9.09 13.37 22.40
C PRO A 92 -8.43 14.72 22.73
N LEU A 93 -9.20 15.80 22.67
CA LEU A 93 -8.70 17.17 22.80
C LEU A 93 -8.06 17.45 24.16
N ASP A 94 -8.57 16.83 25.22
CA ASP A 94 -8.14 16.99 26.61
C ASP A 94 -6.75 16.40 26.90
N ILE A 95 -6.30 15.44 26.09
CA ILE A 95 -4.98 14.81 26.22
C ILE A 95 -4.06 15.10 25.03
N ASN A 96 -4.49 15.95 24.11
CA ASN A 96 -3.79 16.18 22.84
C ASN A 96 -2.33 16.61 23.06
N ASP A 97 -2.11 17.61 23.92
CA ASP A 97 -0.77 18.12 24.25
C ASP A 97 0.11 17.05 24.91
N TYR A 98 -0.49 16.22 25.77
CA TYR A 98 0.22 15.13 26.43
C TYR A 98 0.66 14.06 25.44
N VAL A 99 -0.26 13.61 24.57
CA VAL A 99 0.03 12.59 23.56
C VAL A 99 1.07 13.09 22.57
N ASN A 100 0.92 14.32 22.05
CA ASN A 100 1.89 14.91 21.14
C ASN A 100 3.25 15.13 21.81
N GLY A 101 3.28 15.61 23.06
CA GLY A 101 4.50 15.75 23.84
C GLY A 101 5.22 14.43 24.06
N PHE A 102 4.48 13.36 24.39
CA PHE A 102 5.04 12.01 24.48
C PHE A 102 5.67 11.57 23.15
N ILE A 103 4.94 11.70 22.03
CA ILE A 103 5.40 11.29 20.70
C ILE A 103 6.66 12.06 20.31
N SER A 104 6.63 13.40 20.41
CA SER A 104 7.77 14.24 20.05
C SER A 104 9.00 13.89 20.89
N ASN A 105 8.88 13.77 22.21
CA ASN A 105 10.00 13.45 23.09
C ASN A 105 10.54 12.03 22.84
N TYR A 106 9.65 11.05 22.74
CA TYR A 106 10.03 9.65 22.54
C TYR A 106 10.82 9.48 21.23
N PHE A 107 10.27 9.97 20.12
CA PHE A 107 10.91 9.80 18.81
C PHE A 107 12.13 10.72 18.62
N ALA A 108 12.19 11.88 19.28
CA ALA A 108 13.41 12.69 19.31
C ALA A 108 14.59 11.92 19.94
N ILE A 109 14.34 11.21 21.05
CA ILE A 109 15.36 10.36 21.67
C ILE A 109 15.63 9.12 20.80
N PHE A 110 14.58 8.49 20.27
CA PHE A 110 14.70 7.29 19.44
C PHE A 110 15.56 7.52 18.19
N ASP A 111 15.43 8.67 17.56
CA ASP A 111 16.17 9.04 16.35
C ASP A 111 17.54 9.67 16.65
N SER A 112 17.83 9.94 17.92
CA SER A 112 19.11 10.48 18.34
C SER A 112 20.25 9.47 18.20
N GLU A 113 21.48 9.95 18.39
CA GLU A 113 22.64 9.08 18.44
C GLU A 113 22.63 8.14 19.66
N ASN A 114 21.94 8.52 20.74
CA ASN A 114 21.95 7.82 22.00
C ASN A 114 20.53 7.43 22.48
N ARG A 115 20.05 6.29 21.98
CA ARG A 115 18.78 5.68 22.41
C ARG A 115 18.76 5.21 23.87
N GLN A 116 19.89 5.19 24.59
CA GLN A 116 19.93 4.72 25.99
C GLN A 116 19.04 5.56 26.91
N GLN A 117 18.84 6.83 26.58
CA GLN A 117 17.96 7.73 27.36
C GLN A 117 16.50 7.26 27.39
N LEU A 118 16.08 6.36 26.47
CA LEU A 118 14.76 5.76 26.53
C LEU A 118 14.56 4.91 27.80
N ILE A 119 15.62 4.53 28.52
CA ILE A 119 15.52 3.72 29.74
C ILE A 119 14.56 4.32 30.77
N ASP A 120 14.47 5.65 30.84
CA ASP A 120 13.61 6.36 31.78
C ASP A 120 12.14 6.42 31.34
N ALA A 121 11.86 6.13 30.06
CA ALA A 121 10.50 6.08 29.53
C ALA A 121 9.81 4.72 29.77
N TYR A 122 10.57 3.67 30.10
CA TYR A 122 10.05 2.31 30.26
C TYR A 122 9.95 1.88 31.72
N HIS A 123 8.86 1.19 32.07
CA HIS A 123 8.71 0.55 33.37
C HIS A 123 9.70 -0.62 33.54
N ASP A 124 10.11 -0.91 34.79
CA ASP A 124 11.10 -1.97 35.10
C ASP A 124 10.68 -3.35 34.58
N GLN A 125 9.38 -3.64 34.56
CA GLN A 125 8.78 -4.89 34.08
C GLN A 125 8.04 -4.73 32.74
N SER A 126 8.43 -3.75 31.93
CA SER A 126 7.83 -3.51 30.63
C SER A 126 8.08 -4.65 29.63
N PHE A 127 7.26 -4.73 28.59
CA PHE A 127 7.35 -5.72 27.53
C PHE A 127 7.52 -5.04 26.17
N LEU A 128 8.48 -5.51 25.37
CA LEU A 128 8.57 -5.19 23.95
C LEU A 128 8.45 -6.46 23.12
N SER A 129 7.69 -6.41 22.04
CA SER A 129 7.85 -7.34 20.94
C SER A 129 7.70 -6.61 19.61
N PHE A 130 8.33 -7.14 18.58
CA PHE A 130 8.18 -6.57 17.25
C PHE A 130 7.98 -7.62 16.17
N THR A 131 7.32 -7.22 15.10
CA THR A 131 7.07 -8.05 13.93
C THR A 131 7.57 -7.37 12.67
N VAL A 132 8.07 -8.17 11.75
CA VAL A 132 8.54 -7.72 10.45
C VAL A 132 7.74 -8.48 9.41
N SER A 133 7.06 -7.74 8.53
CA SER A 133 6.39 -8.36 7.41
C SER A 133 7.41 -8.83 6.38
N SER A 134 7.31 -10.10 5.99
CA SER A 134 8.11 -10.69 4.91
C SER A 134 7.30 -10.58 3.63
N VAL A 135 7.83 -9.84 2.66
CA VAL A 135 7.18 -9.66 1.35
C VAL A 135 7.82 -10.60 0.32
N THR A 136 7.02 -10.93 -0.69
CA THR A 136 7.26 -11.83 -1.82
C THR A 136 8.56 -11.58 -2.60
N LYS A 137 8.96 -12.55 -3.43
CA LYS A 137 10.16 -12.49 -4.29
C LYS A 137 10.23 -11.14 -5.04
N GLY A 138 11.35 -10.43 -4.89
CA GLY A 138 11.64 -9.17 -5.61
C GLY A 138 11.55 -7.89 -4.78
N GLN A 139 11.21 -7.97 -3.49
CA GLN A 139 11.12 -6.82 -2.58
C GLN A 139 12.41 -6.61 -1.75
N VAL A 140 12.64 -5.39 -1.28
CA VAL A 140 13.84 -5.06 -0.48
C VAL A 140 13.72 -5.64 0.93
N TYR A 141 14.66 -6.50 1.28
CA TYR A 141 14.67 -7.23 2.55
C TYR A 141 15.03 -6.33 3.74
N PHE A 142 14.50 -6.67 4.91
CA PHE A 142 14.99 -6.13 6.18
C PHE A 142 16.36 -6.75 6.53
N PRO A 143 17.20 -6.04 7.30
CA PRO A 143 18.43 -6.61 7.85
C PRO A 143 18.18 -7.92 8.61
N SER A 144 19.11 -8.88 8.52
CA SER A 144 18.94 -10.22 9.11
C SER A 144 18.76 -10.18 10.62
N ASN A 145 19.49 -9.31 11.32
CA ASN A 145 19.37 -9.10 12.77
C ASN A 145 17.97 -8.62 13.18
N ILE A 146 17.32 -7.79 12.37
CA ILE A 146 15.95 -7.36 12.58
C ILE A 146 14.99 -8.53 12.32
N PHE A 147 15.20 -9.25 11.22
CA PHE A 147 14.34 -10.39 10.87
C PHE A 147 14.37 -11.51 11.91
N GLU A 148 15.53 -11.82 12.49
CA GLU A 148 15.69 -12.87 13.51
C GLU A 148 14.89 -12.61 14.78
N GLY A 149 14.74 -11.34 15.17
CA GLY A 149 13.94 -10.91 16.32
C GLY A 149 12.43 -10.84 16.06
N SER A 150 11.98 -10.95 14.80
CA SER A 150 10.56 -10.86 14.41
C SER A 150 9.70 -11.94 15.07
N ARG A 151 8.66 -11.51 15.81
CA ARG A 151 7.78 -12.39 16.61
C ARG A 151 6.41 -12.59 15.97
N ASN A 152 6.32 -13.44 14.95
CA ASN A 152 5.03 -13.83 14.36
C ASN A 152 4.52 -15.15 14.96
N LEU A 153 3.52 -15.10 15.85
CA LEU A 153 2.97 -16.28 16.54
C LEU A 153 2.21 -17.25 15.62
N LEU A 154 1.79 -16.81 14.43
CA LEU A 154 1.19 -17.69 13.41
C LEU A 154 2.26 -18.58 12.75
N LYS A 155 3.51 -18.12 12.70
CA LYS A 155 4.65 -18.84 12.10
C LYS A 155 5.49 -19.59 13.13
N ILE A 156 5.72 -18.98 14.30
CA ILE A 156 6.56 -19.54 15.35
C ILE A 156 5.71 -20.44 16.24
N ARG A 157 6.03 -21.73 16.28
CA ARG A 157 5.25 -22.74 17.00
C ARG A 157 5.84 -23.11 18.36
N ASP A 158 7.16 -23.15 18.50
CA ASP A 158 7.81 -23.58 19.73
C ASP A 158 7.83 -22.47 20.79
N SER A 159 7.61 -22.86 22.05
CA SER A 159 7.53 -21.93 23.19
C SER A 159 8.84 -21.17 23.43
N HIS A 160 9.98 -21.85 23.28
CA HIS A 160 11.29 -21.25 23.49
C HIS A 160 11.52 -20.06 22.55
N SER A 161 11.26 -20.23 21.24
CA SER A 161 11.34 -19.17 20.24
C SER A 161 10.37 -18.02 20.47
N ARG A 162 9.16 -18.31 20.97
CA ARG A 162 8.15 -17.28 21.30
C ARG A 162 8.60 -16.41 22.48
N ASN A 163 9.21 -17.04 23.49
CA ASN A 163 9.70 -16.37 24.69
C ASN A 163 10.98 -15.58 24.40
N LYS A 164 11.91 -16.14 23.60
CA LYS A 164 13.16 -15.45 23.20
C LYS A 164 12.92 -14.11 22.47
N ARG A 165 11.79 -13.96 21.78
CA ARG A 165 11.44 -12.76 21.00
C ARG A 165 10.49 -11.80 21.72
N LEU A 166 10.18 -12.08 22.98
CA LEU A 166 9.50 -11.15 23.88
C LEU A 166 10.57 -10.59 24.82
N TYR A 167 10.85 -9.30 24.68
CA TYR A 167 11.86 -8.62 25.48
C TYR A 167 11.21 -8.09 26.75
N ILE A 168 11.66 -8.59 27.90
CA ILE A 168 11.08 -8.28 29.21
C ILE A 168 12.07 -7.43 29.99
N GLY A 169 11.57 -6.32 30.53
CA GLY A 169 12.28 -5.36 31.35
C GLY A 169 13.05 -4.30 30.57
N LYS A 170 13.04 -3.08 31.08
CA LYS A 170 13.51 -1.87 30.38
C LYS A 170 14.93 -1.99 29.80
N THR A 171 15.86 -2.64 30.51
CA THR A 171 17.24 -2.83 30.04
C THR A 171 17.32 -3.66 28.77
N ASN A 172 16.57 -4.78 28.71
CA ASN A 172 16.53 -5.65 27.53
C ASN A 172 15.84 -4.96 26.35
N ILE A 173 14.79 -4.19 26.64
CA ILE A 173 14.07 -3.39 25.64
C ILE A 173 15.03 -2.36 25.02
N VAL A 174 15.64 -1.49 25.82
CA VAL A 174 16.52 -0.43 25.33
C VAL A 174 17.74 -1.01 24.61
N SER A 175 18.35 -2.07 25.13
CA SER A 175 19.43 -2.78 24.42
C SER A 175 18.99 -3.27 23.04
N THR A 176 17.75 -3.76 22.92
CA THR A 176 17.18 -4.20 21.64
C THR A 176 16.95 -3.01 20.70
N LEU A 177 16.38 -1.92 21.19
CA LEU A 177 16.18 -0.70 20.40
C LEU A 177 17.51 -0.07 19.94
N CYS A 178 18.57 -0.12 20.78
CA CYS A 178 19.91 0.30 20.39
C CYS A 178 20.52 -0.57 19.28
N SER A 179 20.13 -1.85 19.18
CA SER A 179 20.61 -2.76 18.14
C SER A 179 19.95 -2.53 16.77
N PHE A 180 18.87 -1.76 16.72
CA PHE A 180 18.21 -1.42 15.45
C PHE A 180 19.08 -0.46 14.64
N PRO A 181 18.97 -0.48 13.30
CA PRO A 181 19.60 0.52 12.45
C PRO A 181 19.28 1.94 12.92
N LYS A 182 20.13 2.90 12.54
CA LYS A 182 19.80 4.31 12.72
C LYS A 182 18.57 4.62 11.86
N MET A 183 17.55 5.14 12.52
CA MET A 183 16.23 5.41 11.95
C MET A 183 15.97 6.91 12.08
N LYS A 184 15.31 7.47 11.08
CA LYS A 184 14.82 8.85 11.09
C LYS A 184 13.36 8.84 10.69
N HIS A 185 12.48 9.13 11.63
CA HIS A 185 11.03 9.13 11.40
C HIS A 185 10.61 10.43 10.72
N GLU A 186 9.65 10.30 9.78
CA GLU A 186 8.97 11.44 9.17
C GLU A 186 7.76 11.78 10.04
N MET A 187 7.91 12.72 10.98
CA MET A 187 6.87 13.04 11.97
C MET A 187 5.56 13.51 11.32
N ASP A 188 5.67 14.25 10.20
CA ASP A 188 4.51 14.74 9.44
C ASP A 188 3.71 13.61 8.78
N SER A 189 4.26 12.39 8.74
CA SER A 189 3.56 11.20 8.26
C SER A 189 2.71 10.50 9.31
N PHE A 190 2.81 10.90 10.59
CA PHE A 190 2.22 10.14 11.68
C PHE A 190 0.70 10.25 11.69
N ILE A 191 0.05 9.09 11.75
CA ILE A 191 -1.37 8.93 12.06
C ILE A 191 -1.43 8.32 13.45
N VAL A 192 -2.15 8.97 14.36
CA VAL A 192 -2.17 8.65 15.78
C VAL A 192 -3.60 8.37 16.21
N ASP A 193 -3.81 7.18 16.80
CA ASP A 193 -5.09 6.77 17.36
C ASP A 193 -4.94 6.49 18.84
N VAL A 194 -5.68 7.21 19.67
CA VAL A 194 -5.85 6.87 21.08
C VAL A 194 -6.95 5.81 21.17
N VAL A 195 -6.54 4.56 21.35
CA VAL A 195 -7.42 3.40 21.38
C VAL A 195 -8.22 3.34 22.68
N ALA A 196 -7.59 3.67 23.80
CA ALA A 196 -8.22 3.74 25.11
C ALA A 196 -7.44 4.69 26.02
N CYS A 197 -8.15 5.46 26.85
CA CYS A 197 -7.53 6.35 27.82
C CYS A 197 -8.33 6.38 29.13
N SER A 198 -7.61 6.45 30.25
CA SER A 198 -8.10 6.76 31.59
C SER A 198 -6.99 7.48 32.36
N PRO A 199 -7.25 8.04 33.55
CA PRO A 199 -6.21 8.67 34.37
C PRO A 199 -5.02 7.76 34.73
N GLN A 200 -5.17 6.44 34.60
CA GLN A 200 -4.14 5.45 34.95
C GLN A 200 -3.57 4.70 33.74
N LEU A 201 -4.09 4.97 32.54
CA LEU A 201 -3.79 4.17 31.35
C LEU A 201 -3.92 5.02 30.09
N LEU A 202 -2.93 4.96 29.22
CA LEU A 202 -3.03 5.45 27.85
C LEU A 202 -2.61 4.34 26.89
N ASN A 203 -3.48 3.98 25.96
CA ASN A 203 -3.19 3.10 24.84
C ASN A 203 -3.20 3.91 23.55
N VAL A 204 -2.03 4.10 22.94
CA VAL A 204 -1.85 4.90 21.74
C VAL A 204 -1.22 4.04 20.63
N ALA A 205 -1.81 4.08 19.45
CA ALA A 205 -1.29 3.47 18.24
C ALA A 205 -0.81 4.57 17.28
N ILE A 206 0.36 4.37 16.68
CA ILE A 206 1.02 5.35 15.82
C ILE A 206 1.44 4.62 14.56
N SER A 207 1.03 5.11 13.40
CA SER A 207 1.48 4.60 12.11
C SER A 207 2.15 5.71 11.32
N GLY A 208 3.18 5.39 10.55
CA GLY A 208 3.91 6.38 9.77
C GLY A 208 5.03 5.76 8.96
N VAL A 209 5.95 6.61 8.51
CA VAL A 209 7.13 6.20 7.74
C VAL A 209 8.42 6.65 8.41
N TYR A 210 9.49 5.91 8.15
CA TYR A 210 10.82 6.25 8.61
C TYR A 210 11.86 5.87 7.55
N PHE A 211 13.05 6.43 7.69
CA PHE A 211 14.20 6.15 6.86
C PHE A 211 15.28 5.46 7.69
N GLU A 212 15.84 4.37 7.18
CA GLU A 212 16.98 3.69 7.79
C GLU A 212 18.19 3.71 6.86
N LYS A 213 19.39 3.94 7.41
CA LYS A 213 20.63 3.77 6.66
C LYS A 213 20.99 2.29 6.63
N THR A 214 21.13 1.74 5.43
CA THR A 214 21.63 0.38 5.23
C THR A 214 23.01 0.43 4.59
N HIS A 215 23.91 -0.46 5.02
CA HIS A 215 25.27 -0.52 4.48
C HIS A 215 25.34 -0.84 2.98
N LYS A 216 24.27 -1.40 2.39
CA LYS A 216 24.24 -1.88 1.00
C LYS A 216 23.44 -1.00 0.05
N ASN A 217 22.35 -0.39 0.51
CA ASN A 217 21.37 0.28 -0.35
C ASN A 217 21.25 1.78 -0.04
N GLY A 218 22.14 2.32 0.80
CA GLY A 218 22.02 3.68 1.31
C GLY A 218 20.79 3.85 2.21
N THR A 219 20.14 5.01 2.12
CA THR A 219 18.91 5.34 2.86
C THR A 219 17.70 4.63 2.27
N GLN A 220 17.01 3.86 3.09
CA GLN A 220 15.81 3.12 2.71
C GLN A 220 14.59 3.61 3.49
N MET A 221 13.49 3.85 2.77
CA MET A 221 12.20 4.16 3.37
C MET A 221 11.47 2.88 3.81
N ARG A 222 10.84 2.94 4.98
CA ARG A 222 10.04 1.87 5.60
C ARG A 222 8.76 2.45 6.18
N SER A 223 7.77 1.60 6.39
CA SER A 223 6.53 1.93 7.08
C SER A 223 6.50 1.19 8.41
N PHE A 224 5.87 1.80 9.42
CA PHE A 224 5.73 1.19 10.74
C PHE A 224 4.34 1.43 11.32
N CYS A 225 3.98 0.55 12.25
CA CYS A 225 2.88 0.75 13.18
C CYS A 225 3.39 0.38 14.58
N ARG A 226 3.21 1.26 15.56
CA ARG A 226 3.68 1.07 16.93
C ARG A 226 2.58 1.38 17.92
N THR A 227 2.35 0.47 18.87
CA THR A 227 1.35 0.62 19.92
C THR A 227 2.04 0.66 21.27
N PHE A 228 1.73 1.68 22.06
CA PHE A 228 2.20 1.84 23.43
C PHE A 228 1.04 1.72 24.41
N LEU A 229 1.26 0.94 25.47
CA LEU A 229 0.46 0.98 26.68
C LEU A 229 1.28 1.68 27.76
N ILE A 230 0.74 2.76 28.30
CA ILE A 230 1.42 3.66 29.25
C ILE A 230 0.62 3.69 30.55
N VAL A 231 1.28 3.44 31.68
CA VAL A 231 0.70 3.39 33.04
C VAL A 231 1.58 4.25 33.95
N PRO A 232 1.00 5.21 34.66
CA PRO A 232 1.31 6.64 34.59
C PRO A 232 2.73 6.98 34.11
N ASN A 233 2.83 7.64 32.95
CA ASN A 233 4.05 8.15 32.30
C ASN A 233 5.13 7.12 31.92
N LEU A 234 4.96 5.84 32.26
CA LEU A 234 5.89 4.79 31.89
C LEU A 234 5.26 3.81 30.92
N ILE A 235 6.01 3.46 29.88
CA ILE A 235 5.61 2.43 28.90
C ILE A 235 5.70 1.07 29.59
N VAL A 236 4.58 0.34 29.63
CA VAL A 236 4.48 -1.03 30.16
C VAL A 236 4.40 -2.07 29.05
N ASN A 237 3.78 -1.74 27.91
CA ASN A 237 3.79 -2.59 26.72
C ASN A 237 4.12 -1.76 25.48
N ASP A 238 4.98 -2.31 24.62
CA ASP A 238 5.40 -1.74 23.36
C ASP A 238 5.34 -2.82 22.28
N MET A 239 4.55 -2.57 21.25
CA MET A 239 4.42 -3.46 20.11
C MET A 239 4.75 -2.71 18.84
N LEU A 240 5.76 -3.17 18.12
CA LEU A 240 6.20 -2.56 16.86
C LEU A 240 5.98 -3.50 15.69
N SER A 241 5.46 -3.00 14.59
CA SER A 241 5.33 -3.72 13.33
C SER A 241 6.01 -2.93 12.21
N LEU A 242 6.86 -3.60 11.45
CA LEU A 242 7.70 -3.02 10.40
C LEU A 242 7.33 -3.60 9.03
N PHE A 243 7.24 -2.71 8.04
CA PHE A 243 6.77 -3.02 6.69
C PHE A 243 7.59 -2.29 5.61
N ASN A 244 7.48 -2.77 4.38
CA ASN A 244 7.80 -1.94 3.23
C ASN A 244 6.70 -0.88 3.05
N PRO A 245 7.06 0.33 2.61
CA PRO A 245 6.08 1.38 2.39
C PRO A 245 5.14 1.04 1.22
N SER A 246 3.90 1.53 1.27
CA SER A 246 2.98 1.45 0.13
C SER A 246 3.43 2.39 -1.01
N VAL A 247 2.89 2.20 -2.21
CA VAL A 247 3.15 3.09 -3.36
C VAL A 247 2.77 4.54 -3.03
N GLU A 248 1.64 4.75 -2.36
CA GLU A 248 1.16 6.07 -1.95
C GLU A 248 2.10 6.74 -0.95
N GLN A 249 2.61 5.96 0.03
CA GLN A 249 3.59 6.46 0.99
C GLN A 249 4.90 6.86 0.27
N ILE A 250 5.38 6.04 -0.66
CA ILE A 250 6.58 6.35 -1.46
C ILE A 250 6.38 7.62 -2.28
N GLN A 251 5.22 7.79 -2.93
CA GLN A 251 4.93 8.99 -3.71
C GLN A 251 4.88 10.25 -2.84
N LYS A 252 4.29 10.14 -1.63
CA LYS A 252 4.11 11.29 -0.74
C LYS A 252 5.38 11.68 0.01
N TYR A 253 6.16 10.72 0.48
CA TYR A 253 7.31 10.97 1.38
C TYR A 253 8.65 10.47 0.80
N GLY A 254 8.69 9.88 -0.39
CA GLY A 254 9.94 9.37 -0.98
C GLY A 254 10.97 10.46 -1.27
N MET A 255 10.53 11.69 -1.57
CA MET A 255 11.41 12.82 -1.87
C MET A 255 12.15 13.36 -0.64
N SER A 256 11.62 13.20 0.58
CA SER A 256 12.34 13.62 1.79
C SER A 256 13.60 12.79 2.05
N SER A 257 13.71 11.58 1.46
CA SER A 257 14.94 10.80 1.44
C SER A 257 16.06 11.40 0.58
N GLN A 258 15.73 12.16 -0.48
CA GLN A 258 16.71 12.78 -1.39
C GLN A 258 17.18 14.14 -0.87
N ALA A 259 16.28 14.95 -0.29
CA ALA A 259 16.64 16.20 0.37
C ALA A 259 17.59 15.97 1.56
N ASN A 260 17.34 14.92 2.35
CA ASN A 260 18.23 14.51 3.44
C ASN A 260 19.59 13.99 2.94
N LYS A 261 19.64 13.33 1.77
CA LYS A 261 20.93 12.95 1.14
C LYS A 261 21.74 14.18 0.71
N MET A 262 21.09 15.18 0.09
CA MET A 262 21.77 16.42 -0.30
C MET A 262 22.27 17.21 0.92
N LEU A 263 21.49 17.31 2.00
CA LEU A 263 21.89 18.00 3.24
C LEU A 263 23.04 17.29 3.98
N GLU A 264 23.07 15.95 3.95
CA GLU A 264 24.18 15.18 4.51
C GLU A 264 25.46 15.28 3.67
N GLU A 265 25.34 15.30 2.33
CA GLU A 265 26.48 15.52 1.43
C GLU A 265 27.05 16.95 1.53
N LEU A 266 26.18 17.96 1.72
CA LEU A 266 26.56 19.35 1.99
C LEU A 266 27.20 19.54 3.38
N SER A 267 26.77 18.79 4.40
CA SER A 267 27.37 18.86 5.75
C SER A 267 28.74 18.17 5.81
N MET A 268 28.97 17.11 5.02
CA MET A 268 30.27 16.45 4.94
C MET A 268 31.33 17.28 4.20
N THR A 269 30.93 18.18 3.29
CA THR A 269 31.84 19.10 2.60
C THR A 269 32.19 20.36 3.42
N SER A 270 31.40 20.71 4.44
CA SER A 270 31.63 21.91 5.28
C SER A 270 32.76 21.77 6.32
N MET A 271 33.35 20.59 6.51
CA MET A 271 34.43 20.37 7.51
C MET A 271 35.85 20.54 6.97
N LEU A 272 36.00 20.90 5.69
CA LEU A 272 37.28 21.20 5.07
C LEU A 272 37.13 22.49 4.25
N GLU A 273 38.07 23.41 4.49
CA GLU A 273 38.32 24.66 3.74
C GLU A 273 37.81 25.96 4.36
N THR A 274 38.72 26.52 5.16
CA THR A 274 38.94 27.97 5.27
C THR A 274 39.58 28.42 3.95
N THR A 275 38.95 29.31 3.18
CA THR A 275 39.54 30.50 2.49
C THR A 275 38.61 31.04 1.39
N ALA A 276 38.75 32.34 1.16
CA ALA A 276 37.91 33.23 0.37
C ALA A 276 37.81 32.93 -1.14
N ASN A 277 36.64 33.17 -1.75
CA ASN A 277 36.35 34.35 -2.59
C ASN A 277 35.02 34.20 -3.36
N SER A 278 34.34 35.34 -3.53
CA SER A 278 33.13 35.60 -4.32
C SER A 278 33.28 35.32 -5.82
N VAL A 279 32.20 34.93 -6.53
CA VAL A 279 31.71 35.51 -7.82
C VAL A 279 30.26 35.04 -8.11
N GLN A 280 29.39 35.97 -8.55
CA GLN A 280 28.02 35.78 -9.05
C GLN A 280 27.96 35.18 -10.47
N SER A 281 26.90 34.42 -10.83
CA SER A 281 26.12 34.61 -12.09
C SER A 281 25.01 33.55 -12.28
N SER A 282 23.81 34.02 -12.61
CA SER A 282 22.76 33.27 -13.37
C SER A 282 22.99 33.55 -14.88
N PRO A 283 22.55 32.71 -15.85
CA PRO A 283 21.13 32.65 -16.25
C PRO A 283 20.61 31.31 -16.89
N ASN A 284 19.28 31.12 -16.80
CA ASN A 284 18.48 29.96 -17.24
C ASN A 284 18.21 29.82 -18.77
N VAL A 285 19.15 30.16 -19.68
CA VAL A 285 18.89 30.12 -21.15
C VAL A 285 19.62 28.99 -21.89
N THR A 286 20.62 28.37 -21.25
CA THR A 286 21.46 27.32 -21.88
C THR A 286 20.81 25.93 -21.88
N ASN A 287 19.89 25.66 -20.95
CA ASN A 287 19.45 24.30 -20.66
C ASN A 287 18.46 23.75 -21.69
N GLU A 288 17.50 24.55 -22.18
CA GLU A 288 16.51 24.07 -23.16
C GLU A 288 17.13 23.68 -24.50
N ASN A 289 18.13 24.43 -24.98
CA ASN A 289 18.84 24.10 -26.23
C ASN A 289 19.69 22.83 -26.10
N LEU A 290 20.26 22.58 -24.92
CA LEU A 290 20.98 21.34 -24.61
C LEU A 290 20.04 20.15 -24.59
N VAL A 291 18.87 20.29 -23.95
CA VAL A 291 17.83 19.25 -23.90
C VAL A 291 17.32 18.90 -25.30
N ASN A 292 17.04 19.89 -26.14
CA ASN A 292 16.56 19.66 -27.50
C ASN A 292 17.60 18.93 -28.38
N ASN A 293 18.88 19.32 -28.29
CA ASN A 293 19.96 18.63 -29.00
C ASN A 293 20.15 17.19 -28.52
N PHE A 294 20.06 16.96 -27.21
CA PHE A 294 20.21 15.63 -26.62
C PHE A 294 19.04 14.71 -26.99
N ALA A 295 17.81 15.23 -26.97
CA ALA A 295 16.61 14.54 -27.43
C ALA A 295 16.73 14.11 -28.89
N GLN A 296 17.22 15.00 -29.76
CA GLN A 296 17.42 14.70 -31.18
C GLN A 296 18.48 13.61 -31.41
N MET A 297 19.57 13.63 -30.64
CA MET A 297 20.68 12.66 -30.76
C MET A 297 20.34 11.28 -30.23
N THR A 298 19.52 11.21 -29.18
CA THR A 298 19.17 9.96 -28.49
C THR A 298 17.84 9.37 -28.95
N GLY A 299 16.98 10.18 -29.59
CA GLY A 299 15.61 9.82 -29.94
C GLY A 299 14.66 9.81 -28.74
N MET A 300 15.12 10.19 -27.55
CA MET A 300 14.28 10.30 -26.37
C MET A 300 13.46 11.59 -26.39
N ASN A 301 12.29 11.59 -25.72
CA ASN A 301 11.49 12.79 -25.55
C ASN A 301 12.18 13.83 -24.63
N ALA A 302 11.67 15.07 -24.65
CA ALA A 302 12.31 16.19 -23.95
C ALA A 302 12.38 15.99 -22.42
N SER A 303 11.39 15.33 -21.81
CA SER A 303 11.35 15.10 -20.36
C SER A 303 12.47 14.15 -19.91
N PHE A 304 12.65 13.02 -20.61
CA PHE A 304 13.73 12.08 -20.30
C PHE A 304 15.10 12.65 -20.68
N SER A 305 15.17 13.44 -21.75
CA SER A 305 16.42 14.13 -22.13
C SER A 305 16.84 15.17 -21.09
N ALA A 306 15.89 15.92 -20.52
CA ALA A 306 16.14 16.86 -19.43
C ALA A 306 16.64 16.15 -18.18
N GLN A 307 15.97 15.08 -17.76
CA GLN A 307 16.35 14.29 -16.61
C GLN A 307 17.75 13.69 -16.77
N CYS A 308 18.07 13.11 -17.92
CA CYS A 308 19.38 12.51 -18.18
C CYS A 308 20.51 13.55 -18.13
N LEU A 309 20.29 14.73 -18.69
CA LEU A 309 21.26 15.84 -18.61
C LEU A 309 21.40 16.36 -17.17
N GLU A 310 20.29 16.51 -16.44
CA GLU A 310 20.31 16.98 -15.05
C GLU A 310 21.06 16.03 -14.11
N GLU A 311 20.86 14.72 -14.26
CA GLU A 311 21.60 13.67 -13.54
C GLU A 311 23.12 13.72 -13.78
N HIS A 312 23.55 14.30 -14.91
CA HIS A 312 24.96 14.44 -15.28
C HIS A 312 25.43 15.90 -15.23
N ALA A 313 24.76 16.76 -14.47
CA ALA A 313 25.10 18.19 -14.32
C ALA A 313 25.26 18.93 -15.66
N TYR A 314 24.39 18.61 -16.63
CA TYR A 314 24.38 19.11 -18.01
C TYR A 314 25.67 18.83 -18.80
N ASN A 315 26.46 17.84 -18.38
CA ASN A 315 27.60 17.35 -19.14
C ASN A 315 27.12 16.45 -20.29
N PHE A 316 27.06 17.04 -21.49
CA PHE A 316 26.48 16.42 -22.68
C PHE A 316 27.17 15.10 -23.09
N ASP A 317 28.50 15.06 -23.08
CA ASP A 317 29.26 13.87 -23.49
C ASP A 317 29.11 12.72 -22.48
N ALA A 318 29.12 13.04 -21.18
CA ALA A 318 28.93 12.05 -20.12
C ALA A 318 27.51 11.44 -20.18
N ALA A 319 26.48 12.28 -20.31
CA ALA A 319 25.10 11.82 -20.44
C ALA A 319 24.90 10.93 -21.69
N LEU A 320 25.54 11.27 -22.82
CA LEU A 320 25.43 10.50 -24.05
C LEU A 320 26.10 9.13 -23.96
N GLN A 321 27.24 9.03 -23.27
CA GLN A 321 27.91 7.75 -23.02
C GLN A 321 27.06 6.83 -22.15
N THR A 322 26.46 7.37 -21.07
CA THR A 322 25.56 6.62 -20.20
C THR A 322 24.33 6.14 -20.96
N PHE A 323 23.71 7.00 -21.77
CA PHE A 323 22.59 6.62 -22.64
C PHE A 323 22.95 5.45 -23.56
N ARG A 324 24.09 5.51 -24.25
CA ARG A 324 24.53 4.43 -25.15
C ARG A 324 24.67 3.09 -24.42
N GLN A 325 25.30 3.11 -23.24
CA GLN A 325 25.46 1.89 -22.43
C GLN A 325 24.12 1.30 -21.96
N LEU A 326 23.17 2.15 -21.57
CA LEU A 326 21.84 1.69 -21.14
C LEU A 326 20.98 1.22 -22.32
N SER A 327 21.13 1.85 -23.49
CA SER A 327 20.44 1.48 -24.72
C SER A 327 20.92 0.13 -25.23
N GLU A 328 22.22 -0.15 -25.22
CA GLU A 328 22.80 -1.46 -25.59
C GLU A 328 22.31 -2.58 -24.67
N ARG A 329 22.02 -2.26 -23.40
CA ARG A 329 21.52 -3.21 -22.40
C ARG A 329 20.00 -3.34 -22.37
N GLY A 330 19.27 -2.56 -23.17
CA GLY A 330 17.80 -2.55 -23.20
C GLY A 330 17.15 -2.10 -21.88
N LEU A 331 17.86 -1.31 -21.07
CA LEU A 331 17.40 -0.87 -19.75
C LEU A 331 16.67 0.48 -19.78
N ILE A 332 16.54 1.09 -20.96
CA ILE A 332 15.82 2.35 -21.13
C ILE A 332 14.31 2.04 -21.26
N PRO A 333 13.45 2.63 -20.41
CA PRO A 333 12.01 2.44 -20.50
C PRO A 333 11.46 2.85 -21.87
N THR A 334 10.51 2.09 -22.41
CA THR A 334 9.91 2.38 -23.73
C THR A 334 9.20 3.73 -23.77
N GLN A 335 8.73 4.23 -22.62
CA GLN A 335 8.14 5.55 -22.46
C GLN A 335 9.10 6.69 -22.79
N ALA A 336 10.42 6.47 -22.71
CA ALA A 336 11.42 7.47 -23.05
C ALA A 336 11.43 7.82 -24.54
N PHE A 337 10.94 6.92 -25.41
CA PHE A 337 10.88 7.09 -26.86
C PHE A 337 9.46 7.35 -27.38
N GLN A 338 8.50 7.48 -26.47
CA GLN A 338 7.14 7.88 -26.80
C GLN A 338 7.09 9.40 -26.72
N GLY A 339 6.97 10.02 -27.90
CA GLY A 339 6.78 11.44 -28.09
C GLY A 339 5.35 11.74 -28.50
#